data_AF-A0A1M3EGU6-F1
#
_entry.id   AF-A0A1M3EGU6-F1
#
_cell.length_a   1.000
_cell.length_b   1.000
_cell.length_c   1.000
_cell.angle_alpha   90.00
_cell.angle_beta   90.00
_cell.angle_gamma   90.00
#
_symmetry.space_group_name_H-M   'P 1'
#
loop_
_entity.id
_entity.type
_entity.pdbx_description
1 polymer ?
#
loop_
_entity_poly.entity_id
_entity_poly.type
_entity_poly.pdbx_seq_one_letter_code
_entity_poly.pdbx_strand_id
1 'polypeptide(L)'
;MPSNEPRVTKAQRRDDARTKALQMRQEQQRKERRNRMLAIGGLVVAVVVLIGVVATVLINNKAAKDAYGKVAYGGTDTKVTAPTLDSVTKPKAADANGGIPVSKAGVGVAGSGDTTLTIYFDLQCPACDQFDSVNAADLDTLSKEDGVTVVFQPLNFLDRSSLGTYYSTRAANALMIVADQDPTHFMPLITAFYKNQPAENTSGLTDAKIADIAKGVGVPDSVTAHFTDTVSGTYKSGDTTKNGTWRTFAPFLAAATQHADDTLGGIATPTVFIDGKQVGKQGDQDAGFYFTPGQLLARVNAAKAAKG
;
A
#
# COMPACT_ATOMS: atom_id res chain seq x y z
N MET A 1 -48.62 -19.24 -71.31
CA MET A 1 -49.89 -18.79 -70.70
C MET A 1 -49.66 -18.68 -69.20
N PRO A 2 -49.92 -17.54 -68.55
CA PRO A 2 -49.75 -17.41 -67.10
C PRO A 2 -50.92 -18.08 -66.36
N SER A 3 -50.61 -18.81 -65.30
CA SER A 3 -51.58 -19.49 -64.41
C SER A 3 -52.27 -18.50 -63.47
N ASN A 4 -53.60 -18.57 -63.45
CA ASN A 4 -54.49 -17.73 -62.64
C ASN A 4 -54.67 -18.35 -61.25
N GLU A 5 -54.05 -17.78 -60.21
CA GLU A 5 -54.26 -18.24 -58.84
C GLU A 5 -55.64 -17.79 -58.30
N PRO A 6 -56.40 -18.67 -57.62
CA PRO A 6 -57.73 -18.35 -57.12
C PRO A 6 -57.70 -17.29 -56.00
N ARG A 7 -58.58 -16.29 -56.11
CA ARG A 7 -58.65 -15.10 -55.25
C ARG A 7 -59.28 -15.43 -53.89
N VAL A 8 -58.50 -15.29 -52.82
CA VAL A 8 -58.88 -15.62 -51.43
C VAL A 8 -60.10 -14.82 -50.94
N THR A 9 -61.06 -15.48 -50.28
CA THR A 9 -62.32 -14.86 -49.84
C THR A 9 -62.13 -13.88 -48.66
N LYS A 10 -63.07 -12.95 -48.45
CA LYS A 10 -63.00 -11.94 -47.37
C LYS A 10 -63.09 -12.56 -45.97
N ALA A 11 -63.80 -13.68 -45.83
CA ALA A 11 -63.92 -14.43 -44.57
C ALA A 11 -62.60 -15.12 -44.21
N GLN A 12 -61.98 -15.82 -45.16
CA GLN A 12 -60.67 -16.48 -44.96
C GLN A 12 -59.57 -15.49 -44.54
N ARG A 13 -59.52 -14.30 -45.15
CA ARG A 13 -58.56 -13.25 -44.74
C ARG A 13 -58.74 -12.73 -43.32
N ARG A 14 -59.98 -12.74 -42.79
CA ARG A 14 -60.28 -12.31 -41.42
C ARG A 14 -59.91 -13.38 -40.39
N ASP A 15 -60.16 -14.64 -40.71
CA ASP A 15 -59.78 -15.75 -39.83
C ASP A 15 -58.27 -15.98 -39.82
N ASP A 16 -57.59 -15.87 -40.96
CA ASP A 16 -56.12 -15.88 -41.04
C ASP A 16 -55.48 -14.72 -40.27
N ALA A 17 -56.09 -13.53 -40.31
CA ALA A 17 -55.63 -12.40 -39.50
C ALA A 17 -55.81 -12.64 -38.00
N ARG A 18 -56.90 -13.33 -37.59
CA ARG A 18 -57.15 -13.70 -36.19
C ARG A 18 -56.20 -14.79 -35.71
N THR A 19 -55.96 -15.84 -36.49
CA THR A 19 -55.00 -16.91 -36.13
C THR A 19 -53.57 -16.38 -36.09
N LYS A 20 -53.16 -15.53 -37.04
CA LYS A 20 -51.86 -14.85 -36.98
C LYS A 20 -51.75 -13.93 -35.76
N ALA A 21 -52.80 -13.17 -35.43
CA ALA A 21 -52.81 -12.34 -34.23
C ALA A 21 -52.71 -13.16 -32.93
N LEU A 22 -53.35 -14.34 -32.86
CA LEU A 22 -53.24 -15.26 -31.73
C LEU A 22 -51.85 -15.90 -31.64
N GLN A 23 -51.27 -16.32 -32.76
CA GLN A 23 -49.91 -16.86 -32.81
C GLN A 23 -48.86 -15.81 -32.39
N MET A 24 -48.96 -14.58 -32.90
CA MET A 24 -48.07 -13.48 -32.49
C MET A 24 -48.19 -13.17 -30.99
N ARG A 25 -49.42 -13.19 -30.43
CA ARG A 25 -49.63 -13.02 -28.98
C ARG A 25 -49.03 -14.17 -28.17
N GLN A 26 -49.17 -15.41 -28.62
CA GLN A 26 -48.56 -16.56 -27.95
C GLN A 26 -47.03 -16.53 -28.03
N GLU A 27 -46.46 -16.12 -29.16
CA GLU A 27 -45.01 -15.93 -29.31
C GLU A 27 -44.50 -14.78 -28.44
N GLN A 28 -45.22 -13.65 -28.37
CA GLN A 28 -44.90 -12.54 -27.47
C GLN A 28 -44.95 -12.98 -26.02
N GLN A 29 -46.02 -13.66 -25.58
CA GLN A 29 -46.12 -14.19 -24.21
C GLN A 29 -45.03 -15.20 -23.88
N ARG A 30 -44.64 -16.08 -24.82
CA ARG A 30 -43.53 -17.02 -24.63
C ARG A 30 -42.19 -16.29 -24.55
N LYS A 31 -41.96 -15.29 -25.41
CA LYS A 31 -40.75 -14.44 -25.37
C LYS A 31 -40.68 -13.64 -24.08
N GLU A 32 -41.77 -13.01 -23.64
CA GLU A 32 -41.85 -12.27 -22.39
C GLU A 32 -41.63 -13.18 -21.18
N ARG A 33 -42.27 -14.36 -21.13
CA ARG A 33 -42.09 -15.32 -20.04
C ARG A 33 -40.65 -15.84 -19.99
N ARG A 34 -40.04 -16.12 -21.14
CA ARG A 34 -38.63 -16.52 -21.23
C ARG A 34 -37.70 -15.39 -20.80
N ASN A 35 -37.89 -14.17 -21.31
CA ASN A 35 -37.07 -13.02 -20.98
C ASN A 35 -37.19 -12.65 -19.50
N ARG A 36 -38.40 -12.74 -18.92
CA ARG A 36 -38.64 -12.54 -17.48
C ARG A 36 -37.94 -13.60 -16.64
N MET A 37 -38.00 -14.88 -17.03
CA MET A 37 -37.26 -15.94 -16.34
C MET A 37 -35.75 -15.77 -16.45
N LEU A 38 -35.24 -15.35 -17.61
CA LEU A 38 -33.80 -15.05 -17.79
C LEU A 38 -33.36 -13.86 -16.96
N ALA A 39 -34.16 -12.78 -16.90
CA ALA A 39 -33.86 -11.61 -16.09
C ALA A 39 -33.86 -11.93 -14.59
N ILE A 40 -34.85 -12.68 -14.11
CA ILE A 40 -34.91 -13.14 -12.72
C ILE A 40 -33.74 -14.09 -12.41
N GLY A 41 -33.45 -15.03 -13.30
CA GLY A 41 -32.31 -15.95 -13.16
C GLY A 41 -30.98 -15.20 -13.09
N GLY A 42 -30.76 -14.22 -13.97
CA GLY A 42 -29.57 -13.37 -13.97
C GLY A 42 -29.43 -12.55 -12.69
N LEU A 43 -30.53 -11.96 -12.20
CA LEU A 43 -30.54 -11.22 -10.93
C LEU A 43 -30.17 -12.13 -9.75
N VAL A 44 -30.77 -13.32 -9.67
CA VAL A 44 -30.50 -14.28 -8.59
C VAL A 44 -29.03 -14.69 -8.59
N VAL A 45 -28.47 -15.00 -9.77
CA VAL A 45 -27.03 -15.32 -9.89
C VAL A 45 -26.16 -14.15 -9.45
N ALA A 46 -26.46 -12.92 -9.88
CA ALA A 46 -25.70 -11.73 -9.48
C ALA A 46 -25.74 -11.49 -7.97
N VAL A 47 -26.91 -11.68 -7.33
CA VAL A 47 -27.06 -11.55 -5.88
C VAL A 47 -26.28 -12.65 -5.15
N VAL A 48 -26.32 -13.90 -5.61
CA VAL A 48 -25.56 -15.00 -5.01
C VAL A 48 -24.05 -14.76 -5.11
N VAL A 49 -23.56 -14.27 -6.26
CA VAL A 49 -22.15 -13.89 -6.43
C VAL A 49 -21.77 -12.76 -5.47
N LEU A 50 -22.59 -11.71 -5.36
CA LEU A 50 -22.36 -10.62 -4.41
C LEU A 50 -22.33 -11.11 -2.96
N ILE A 51 -23.27 -11.96 -2.56
CA ILE A 51 -23.29 -12.54 -1.21
C ILE A 51 -22.03 -13.40 -0.98
N GLY A 52 -21.61 -14.19 -1.96
CA GLY A 52 -20.38 -14.98 -1.87
C GLY A 52 -19.13 -14.13 -1.71
N VAL A 53 -19.03 -13.02 -2.46
CA VAL A 53 -17.93 -12.05 -2.34
C VAL A 53 -17.95 -11.39 -0.96
N VAL A 54 -19.11 -10.91 -0.50
CA VAL A 54 -19.26 -10.28 0.82
C VAL A 54 -18.93 -11.27 1.94
N ALA A 55 -19.43 -12.50 1.87
CA ALA A 55 -19.12 -13.54 2.85
C ALA A 55 -17.62 -13.88 2.88
N THR A 56 -16.97 -13.97 1.71
CA THR A 56 -15.52 -14.20 1.60
C THR A 56 -14.73 -13.06 2.23
N VAL A 57 -15.11 -11.81 1.95
CA VAL A 57 -14.50 -10.62 2.57
C VAL A 57 -14.69 -10.63 4.10
N LEU A 58 -15.87 -10.97 4.60
CA LEU A 58 -16.15 -11.03 6.04
C LEU A 58 -15.37 -12.15 6.75
N ILE A 59 -15.27 -13.33 6.15
CA ILE A 59 -14.51 -14.46 6.69
C ILE A 59 -13.01 -14.15 6.70
N ASN A 60 -12.50 -13.60 5.60
CA ASN A 60 -11.10 -13.16 5.51
C ASN A 60 -10.78 -12.06 6.53
N ASN A 61 -11.69 -11.11 6.74
CA ASN A 61 -11.51 -10.05 7.74
C ASN A 61 -11.49 -10.58 9.18
N LYS A 62 -12.28 -11.62 9.50
CA LYS A 62 -12.25 -12.24 10.84
C LYS A 62 -10.96 -13.04 11.06
N ALA A 63 -10.60 -13.88 10.10
CA ALA A 63 -9.35 -14.65 10.17
C ALA A 63 -8.11 -13.74 10.19
N ALA A 64 -8.14 -12.63 9.44
CA ALA A 64 -7.09 -11.62 9.47
C ALA A 64 -6.98 -10.94 10.84
N LYS A 65 -8.10 -10.61 11.50
CA LYS A 65 -8.06 -10.05 12.86
C LYS A 65 -7.42 -11.00 13.87
N ASP A 66 -7.75 -12.29 13.80
CA ASP A 66 -7.19 -13.30 14.71
C ASP A 66 -5.70 -13.56 14.42
N ALA A 67 -5.28 -13.55 13.14
CA ALA A 67 -3.91 -13.80 12.72
C ALA A 67 -2.98 -12.58 12.89
N TYR A 68 -3.48 -11.36 12.63
CA TYR A 68 -2.69 -10.14 12.57
C TYR A 68 -2.94 -9.16 13.73
N GLY A 69 -3.76 -9.54 14.71
CA GLY A 69 -4.03 -8.70 15.89
C GLY A 69 -2.80 -8.38 16.74
N LYS A 70 -1.67 -9.05 16.51
CA LYS A 70 -0.36 -8.81 17.15
C LYS A 70 0.66 -8.15 16.21
N VAL A 71 0.21 -7.49 15.15
CA VAL A 71 1.11 -6.81 14.22
C VAL A 71 1.30 -5.36 14.60
N ALA A 72 0.22 -4.58 14.51
CA ALA A 72 0.25 -3.15 14.76
C ALA A 72 0.28 -2.84 16.26
N TYR A 73 0.84 -1.69 16.61
CA TYR A 73 0.77 -1.15 17.96
C TYR A 73 -0.69 -0.92 18.37
N GLY A 74 -1.10 -1.47 19.52
CA GLY A 74 -2.50 -1.48 19.95
C GLY A 74 -3.41 -2.48 19.21
N GLY A 75 -2.87 -3.28 18.29
CA GLY A 75 -3.57 -4.37 17.61
C GLY A 75 -4.76 -3.89 16.78
N THR A 76 -5.94 -4.45 17.04
CA THR A 76 -7.19 -4.13 16.33
C THR A 76 -8.01 -3.02 17.01
N ASP A 77 -7.46 -2.36 18.04
CA ASP A 77 -8.13 -1.29 18.77
C ASP A 77 -8.21 -0.02 17.90
N THR A 78 -9.36 0.64 17.89
CA THR A 78 -9.62 1.81 17.03
C THR A 78 -9.40 3.15 17.73
N LYS A 79 -9.13 3.15 19.05
CA LYS A 79 -8.92 4.36 19.84
C LYS A 79 -7.49 4.48 20.36
N VAL A 80 -6.55 3.84 19.70
CA VAL A 80 -5.13 3.83 20.08
C VAL A 80 -4.56 5.23 19.97
N THR A 81 -3.91 5.69 21.04
CA THR A 81 -3.05 6.89 20.99
C THR A 81 -1.65 6.44 20.63
N ALA A 82 -1.10 7.00 19.55
CA ALA A 82 0.28 6.73 19.16
C ALA A 82 1.25 7.16 20.29
N PRO A 83 2.33 6.38 20.52
CA PRO A 83 3.34 6.76 21.49
C PRO A 83 4.25 7.83 20.89
N THR A 84 5.06 8.47 21.74
CA THR A 84 6.11 9.41 21.29
C THR A 84 7.41 8.65 20.99
N LEU A 85 8.25 9.18 20.10
CA LEU A 85 9.51 8.54 19.67
C LEU A 85 10.49 8.27 20.84
N ASP A 86 10.49 9.12 21.87
CA ASP A 86 11.31 8.99 23.08
C ASP A 86 10.79 7.93 24.08
N SER A 87 9.54 7.49 23.92
CA SER A 87 8.89 6.51 24.82
C SER A 87 8.97 5.06 24.32
N VAL A 88 9.55 4.84 23.13
CA VAL A 88 9.59 3.52 22.47
C VAL A 88 11.02 3.10 22.17
N THR A 89 11.22 1.78 22.05
CA THR A 89 12.51 1.24 21.61
C THR A 89 12.70 1.54 20.12
N LYS A 90 13.67 2.41 19.81
CA LYS A 90 14.08 2.67 18.44
C LYS A 90 15.02 1.60 17.90
N PRO A 91 15.02 1.31 16.58
CA PRO A 91 16.11 0.60 15.92
C PRO A 91 17.45 1.28 16.20
N LYS A 92 18.53 0.51 16.30
CA LYS A 92 19.89 1.05 16.49
C LYS A 92 20.30 1.98 15.35
N ALA A 93 19.90 1.65 14.13
CA ALA A 93 20.16 2.44 12.93
C ALA A 93 19.26 3.68 12.80
N ALA A 94 18.30 3.91 13.71
CA ALA A 94 17.40 5.04 13.62
C ALA A 94 17.91 6.30 14.34
N ASP A 95 17.65 7.45 13.73
CA ASP A 95 17.82 8.78 14.32
C ASP A 95 16.70 9.10 15.32
N ALA A 96 16.73 10.32 15.87
CA ALA A 96 15.74 10.77 16.86
C ALA A 96 14.39 11.19 16.26
N ASN A 97 14.31 11.34 14.94
CA ASN A 97 13.15 11.85 14.21
C ASN A 97 12.39 10.74 13.48
N GLY A 98 12.72 9.46 13.74
CA GLY A 98 12.03 8.31 13.13
C GLY A 98 12.72 7.70 11.91
N GLY A 99 13.83 8.28 11.45
CA GLY A 99 14.44 7.96 10.15
C GLY A 99 15.68 7.11 10.27
N ILE A 100 16.06 6.44 9.19
CA ILE A 100 17.32 5.71 9.05
C ILE A 100 18.26 6.55 8.17
N PRO A 101 19.26 7.26 8.76
CA PRO A 101 20.26 7.98 7.97
C PRO A 101 21.20 7.01 7.28
N VAL A 102 21.54 7.29 6.03
CA VAL A 102 22.52 6.56 5.24
C VAL A 102 23.47 7.57 4.61
N SER A 103 24.75 7.44 4.96
CA SER A 103 25.84 8.22 4.37
C SER A 103 26.94 7.27 3.93
N LYS A 104 28.03 7.81 3.39
CA LYS A 104 29.20 7.03 2.99
C LYS A 104 29.80 6.22 4.16
N ALA A 105 29.57 6.65 5.40
CA ALA A 105 30.00 5.94 6.60
C ALA A 105 29.14 4.69 6.92
N GLY A 106 27.98 4.54 6.27
CA GLY A 106 27.09 3.39 6.40
C GLY A 106 25.65 3.76 6.78
N VAL A 107 24.83 2.72 6.90
CA VAL A 107 23.45 2.81 7.39
C VAL A 107 23.44 3.05 8.89
N GLY A 108 22.57 3.94 9.34
CA GLY A 108 22.49 4.42 10.73
C GLY A 108 23.49 5.52 11.07
N VAL A 109 24.21 6.07 10.08
CA VAL A 109 25.23 7.10 10.29
C VAL A 109 24.92 8.32 9.43
N ALA A 110 24.72 9.47 10.07
CA ALA A 110 24.66 10.77 9.42
C ALA A 110 26.04 11.45 9.45
N GLY A 111 26.41 12.13 8.37
CA GLY A 111 27.61 12.98 8.35
C GLY A 111 27.34 14.35 8.95
N SER A 112 28.31 14.88 9.69
CA SER A 112 28.22 16.20 10.32
C SER A 112 28.34 17.29 9.26
N GLY A 113 27.32 18.13 9.12
CA GLY A 113 27.29 19.23 8.14
C GLY A 113 26.83 18.82 6.75
N ASP A 114 26.52 17.53 6.54
CA ASP A 114 26.05 17.01 5.26
C ASP A 114 24.79 17.72 4.78
N THR A 115 24.63 17.80 3.46
CA THR A 115 23.31 18.01 2.85
C THR A 115 22.44 16.80 3.10
N THR A 116 21.30 17.05 3.75
CA THR A 116 20.37 15.98 4.15
C THR A 116 19.23 15.87 3.16
N LEU A 117 19.07 14.71 2.54
CA LEU A 117 17.89 14.34 1.75
C LEU A 117 16.98 13.45 2.60
N THR A 118 15.84 13.95 3.07
CA THR A 118 14.89 13.15 3.85
C THR A 118 13.71 12.70 2.99
N ILE A 119 13.35 11.43 3.06
CA ILE A 119 12.29 10.82 2.24
C ILE A 119 11.32 10.09 3.16
N TYR A 120 10.10 10.61 3.27
CA TYR A 120 8.97 9.95 3.93
C TYR A 120 8.25 9.06 2.92
N PHE A 121 8.13 7.77 3.22
CA PHE A 121 7.52 6.80 2.31
C PHE A 121 6.77 5.71 3.05
N ASP A 122 5.85 5.05 2.36
CA ASP A 122 5.16 3.85 2.82
C ASP A 122 5.36 2.75 1.76
N LEU A 123 5.74 1.55 2.20
CA LEU A 123 6.04 0.43 1.30
C LEU A 123 4.82 -0.12 0.53
N GLN A 124 3.60 0.29 0.89
CA GLN A 124 2.39 0.01 0.09
C GLN A 124 2.02 1.13 -0.88
N CYS A 125 2.67 2.30 -0.81
CA CYS A 125 2.29 3.46 -1.62
C CYS A 125 2.74 3.33 -3.09
N PRO A 126 1.84 3.37 -4.08
CA PRO A 126 2.20 3.28 -5.50
C PRO A 126 3.05 4.45 -6.00
N ALA A 127 2.82 5.66 -5.48
CA ALA A 127 3.65 6.82 -5.83
C ALA A 127 5.08 6.69 -5.28
N CYS A 128 5.26 5.95 -4.17
CA CYS A 128 6.60 5.66 -3.64
C CYS A 128 7.31 4.59 -4.47
N ASP A 129 6.60 3.60 -5.00
CA ASP A 129 7.16 2.67 -6.00
C ASP A 129 7.63 3.43 -7.25
N GLN A 130 6.78 4.32 -7.79
CA GLN A 130 7.18 5.17 -8.92
C GLN A 130 8.43 6.01 -8.58
N PHE A 131 8.48 6.60 -7.39
CA PHE A 131 9.64 7.36 -6.93
C PHE A 131 10.91 6.49 -6.87
N ASP A 132 10.84 5.30 -6.28
CA ASP A 132 11.97 4.38 -6.18
C ASP A 132 12.43 3.92 -7.56
N SER A 133 11.49 3.58 -8.46
CA SER A 133 11.80 3.15 -9.83
C SER A 133 12.60 4.19 -10.62
N VAL A 134 12.41 5.48 -10.33
CA VAL A 134 13.11 6.60 -10.96
C VAL A 134 14.43 6.92 -10.25
N ASN A 135 14.47 6.83 -8.92
CA ASN A 135 15.55 7.41 -8.13
C ASN A 135 16.43 6.40 -7.39
N ALA A 136 16.15 5.09 -7.39
CA ALA A 136 16.94 4.13 -6.61
C ALA A 136 18.45 4.19 -6.91
N ALA A 137 18.83 4.40 -8.18
CA ALA A 137 20.23 4.58 -8.58
C ALA A 137 20.82 5.93 -8.13
N ASP A 138 20.02 7.00 -8.16
CA ASP A 138 20.41 8.32 -7.65
C ASP A 138 20.63 8.26 -6.13
N LEU A 139 19.74 7.59 -5.39
CA LEU A 139 19.85 7.41 -3.94
C LEU A 139 21.08 6.58 -3.58
N ASP A 140 21.37 5.49 -4.31
CA ASP A 140 22.59 4.70 -4.13
C ASP A 140 23.85 5.54 -4.36
N THR A 141 23.86 6.37 -5.41
CA THR A 141 24.96 7.30 -5.70
C THR A 141 25.15 8.31 -4.56
N LEU A 142 24.07 9.00 -4.17
CA LEU A 142 24.07 10.00 -3.11
C LEU A 142 24.51 9.41 -1.76
N SER A 143 24.09 8.19 -1.43
CA SER A 143 24.45 7.52 -0.18
C SER A 143 25.94 7.20 -0.06
N LYS A 144 26.67 7.15 -1.18
CA LYS A 144 28.12 6.88 -1.23
C LYS A 144 28.95 8.14 -1.39
N GLU A 145 28.31 9.29 -1.54
CA GLU A 145 28.94 10.57 -1.79
C GLU A 145 29.34 11.26 -0.47
N ASP A 146 30.49 11.92 -0.44
CA ASP A 146 30.89 12.74 0.71
C ASP A 146 29.99 13.99 0.80
N GLY A 147 29.64 14.37 2.03
CA GLY A 147 28.82 15.56 2.31
C GLY A 147 27.33 15.37 2.05
N VAL A 148 26.86 14.12 1.87
CA VAL A 148 25.42 13.80 1.71
C VAL A 148 25.01 12.71 2.70
N THR A 149 23.88 12.96 3.37
CA THR A 149 23.16 11.94 4.14
C THR A 149 21.75 11.80 3.58
N VAL A 150 21.37 10.58 3.18
CA VAL A 150 20.00 10.23 2.78
C VAL A 150 19.27 9.63 3.98
N VAL A 151 18.20 10.26 4.45
CA VAL A 151 17.40 9.81 5.59
C VAL A 151 16.11 9.17 5.10
N PHE A 152 15.98 7.86 5.30
CA PHE A 152 14.82 7.07 4.94
C PHE A 152 13.83 7.04 6.11
N GLN A 153 12.63 7.58 5.91
CA GLN A 153 11.55 7.66 6.90
C GLN A 153 10.40 6.72 6.50
N PRO A 154 10.51 5.41 6.79
CA PRO A 154 9.42 4.46 6.53
C PRO A 154 8.25 4.68 7.48
N LEU A 155 7.05 4.78 6.93
CA LEU A 155 5.80 5.01 7.63
C LEU A 155 4.88 3.79 7.54
N ASN A 156 3.88 3.73 8.43
CA ASN A 156 2.79 2.74 8.39
C ASN A 156 1.41 3.35 8.12
N PHE A 157 1.38 4.48 7.42
CA PHE A 157 0.18 5.26 7.14
C PHE A 157 -0.89 4.49 6.34
N LEU A 158 -0.49 3.54 5.49
CA LEU A 158 -1.39 2.75 4.64
C LEU A 158 -1.82 1.41 5.25
N ASP A 159 -1.57 1.17 6.55
CA ASP A 159 -2.04 -0.04 7.23
C ASP A 159 -3.56 -0.28 7.08
N ARG A 160 -4.35 0.81 7.05
CA ARG A 160 -5.80 0.76 6.82
C ARG A 160 -6.19 0.26 5.43
N SER A 161 -5.28 0.36 4.46
CA SER A 161 -5.44 -0.08 3.07
C SER A 161 -4.96 -1.54 2.88
N SER A 162 -4.70 -2.28 3.95
CA SER A 162 -4.19 -3.67 3.91
C SER A 162 -5.21 -4.74 4.34
N LEU A 163 -6.52 -4.44 4.29
CA LEU A 163 -7.62 -5.33 4.73
C LEU A 163 -7.40 -5.96 6.13
N GLY A 164 -6.84 -5.18 7.06
CA GLY A 164 -6.60 -5.63 8.45
C GLY A 164 -5.37 -6.52 8.64
N THR A 165 -4.48 -6.62 7.64
CA THR A 165 -3.21 -7.35 7.76
C THR A 165 -2.00 -6.47 8.04
N TYR A 166 -2.16 -5.14 8.01
CA TYR A 166 -1.12 -4.15 8.36
C TYR A 166 0.18 -4.34 7.55
N TYR A 167 0.09 -4.41 6.22
CA TYR A 167 1.25 -4.70 5.38
C TYR A 167 2.35 -3.65 5.52
N SER A 168 2.00 -2.36 5.61
CA SER A 168 2.97 -1.28 5.80
C SER A 168 3.77 -1.47 7.08
N THR A 169 3.12 -1.76 8.22
CA THR A 169 3.81 -2.10 9.48
C THR A 169 4.71 -3.32 9.32
N ARG A 170 4.24 -4.41 8.67
CA ARG A 170 5.03 -5.65 8.54
C ARG A 170 6.28 -5.45 7.69
N ALA A 171 6.13 -4.82 6.53
CA ALA A 171 7.23 -4.58 5.60
C ALA A 171 8.24 -3.57 6.19
N ALA A 172 7.76 -2.50 6.82
CA ALA A 172 8.63 -1.51 7.45
C ALA A 172 9.34 -2.06 8.70
N ASN A 173 8.69 -2.93 9.48
CA ASN A 173 9.34 -3.64 10.60
C ASN A 173 10.47 -4.55 10.11
N ALA A 174 10.25 -5.31 9.03
CA ALA A 174 11.29 -6.13 8.40
C ALA A 174 12.47 -5.25 7.91
N LEU A 175 12.16 -4.11 7.28
CA LEU A 175 13.16 -3.16 6.83
C LEU A 175 14.01 -2.61 8.00
N MET A 176 13.40 -2.28 9.14
CA MET A 176 14.12 -1.84 10.35
C MET A 176 15.00 -2.93 10.95
N ILE A 177 14.54 -4.18 10.95
CA ILE A 177 15.36 -5.32 11.38
C ILE A 177 16.60 -5.48 10.49
N VAL A 178 16.43 -5.33 9.17
CA VAL A 178 17.57 -5.36 8.23
C VAL A 178 18.49 -4.17 8.43
N ALA A 179 17.96 -2.97 8.69
CA ALA A 179 18.80 -1.81 9.03
C ALA A 179 19.72 -2.08 10.24
N ASP A 180 19.21 -2.80 11.25
CA ASP A 180 19.95 -3.10 12.49
C ASP A 180 20.90 -4.30 12.38
N GLN A 181 20.51 -5.34 11.64
CA GLN A 181 21.19 -6.64 11.66
C GLN A 181 21.92 -6.99 10.37
N ASP A 182 21.55 -6.35 9.26
CA ASP A 182 22.16 -6.55 7.94
C ASP A 182 22.10 -5.26 7.09
N PRO A 183 22.76 -4.18 7.56
CA PRO A 183 22.64 -2.85 6.98
C PRO A 183 23.02 -2.79 5.50
N THR A 184 23.88 -3.71 5.03
CA THR A 184 24.32 -3.75 3.62
C THR A 184 23.19 -4.01 2.64
N HIS A 185 22.11 -4.67 3.08
CA HIS A 185 20.94 -4.98 2.26
C HIS A 185 19.75 -4.05 2.50
N PHE A 186 19.90 -3.00 3.32
CA PHE A 186 18.81 -2.07 3.66
C PHE A 186 18.23 -1.39 2.40
N MET A 187 19.03 -0.67 1.62
CA MET A 187 18.56 0.01 0.41
C MET A 187 18.13 -0.97 -0.70
N PRO A 188 18.88 -2.05 -1.01
CA PRO A 188 18.41 -3.08 -1.94
C PRO A 188 17.04 -3.67 -1.57
N LEU A 189 16.75 -3.83 -0.28
CA LEU A 189 15.48 -4.36 0.19
C LEU A 189 14.31 -3.39 -0.07
N ILE A 190 14.51 -2.08 0.08
CA ILE A 190 13.49 -1.07 -0.24
C ILE A 190 13.04 -1.25 -1.69
N THR A 191 13.98 -1.26 -2.63
CA THR A 191 13.70 -1.45 -4.06
C THR A 191 13.08 -2.82 -4.35
N ALA A 192 13.50 -3.87 -3.65
CA ALA A 192 12.92 -5.21 -3.83
C ALA A 192 11.47 -5.31 -3.33
N PHE A 193 11.12 -4.60 -2.24
CA PHE A 193 9.74 -4.48 -1.80
C PHE A 193 8.88 -3.73 -2.81
N TYR A 194 9.38 -2.63 -3.37
CA TYR A 194 8.63 -1.89 -4.40
C TYR A 194 8.42 -2.71 -5.69
N LYS A 195 9.44 -3.41 -6.17
CA LYS A 195 9.31 -4.36 -7.30
C LYS A 195 8.27 -5.48 -7.08
N ASN A 196 7.96 -5.80 -5.83
CA ASN A 196 6.96 -6.82 -5.46
C ASN A 196 5.75 -6.20 -4.75
N GLN A 197 5.54 -4.88 -4.89
CA GLN A 197 4.56 -4.15 -4.10
C GLN A 197 3.15 -4.72 -4.34
N PRO A 198 2.42 -5.08 -3.28
CA PRO A 198 1.02 -5.45 -3.42
C PRO A 198 0.17 -4.20 -3.66
N ALA A 199 -0.89 -4.34 -4.45
CA ALA A 199 -1.83 -3.25 -4.65
C ALA A 199 -2.47 -2.81 -3.32
N GLU A 200 -2.79 -1.52 -3.19
CA GLU A 200 -3.63 -1.02 -2.10
C GLU A 200 -5.01 -1.70 -2.10
N ASN A 201 -5.64 -1.75 -0.93
CA ASN A 201 -6.93 -2.42 -0.69
C ASN A 201 -6.90 -3.94 -0.90
N THR A 202 -5.72 -4.56 -0.85
CA THR A 202 -5.52 -6.02 -0.80
C THR A 202 -5.02 -6.46 0.57
N SER A 203 -4.89 -7.77 0.81
CA SER A 203 -4.28 -8.30 2.04
C SER A 203 -2.76 -8.07 2.13
N GLY A 204 -2.14 -7.43 1.14
CA GLY A 204 -0.69 -7.35 1.05
C GLY A 204 -0.02 -8.72 0.91
N LEU A 205 1.31 -8.74 1.03
CA LEU A 205 2.10 -9.96 1.00
C LEU A 205 2.01 -10.71 2.34
N THR A 206 2.24 -12.02 2.32
CA THR A 206 2.39 -12.82 3.55
C THR A 206 3.77 -12.58 4.19
N ASP A 207 3.92 -12.90 5.48
CA ASP A 207 5.22 -12.80 6.17
C ASP A 207 6.31 -13.65 5.50
N ALA A 208 5.94 -14.85 5.05
CA ALA A 208 6.83 -15.73 4.30
C ALA A 208 7.31 -15.07 2.99
N LYS A 209 6.41 -14.40 2.26
CA LYS A 209 6.79 -13.70 1.03
C LYS A 209 7.66 -12.47 1.29
N ILE A 210 7.42 -11.74 2.38
CA ILE A 210 8.28 -10.64 2.83
C ILE A 210 9.70 -11.16 3.12
N ALA A 211 9.82 -12.27 3.85
CA ALA A 211 11.10 -12.92 4.12
C ALA A 211 11.76 -13.43 2.82
N ASP A 212 11.00 -14.03 1.90
CA ASP A 212 11.52 -14.51 0.61
C ASP A 212 12.09 -13.38 -0.26
N ILE A 213 11.45 -12.20 -0.27
CA ILE A 213 11.95 -11.02 -0.98
C ILE A 213 13.29 -10.56 -0.36
N ALA A 214 13.38 -10.50 0.97
CA ALA A 214 14.61 -10.14 1.65
C ALA A 214 15.76 -11.13 1.36
N LYS A 215 15.48 -12.43 1.40
CA LYS A 215 16.46 -13.46 1.00
C LYS A 215 16.87 -13.33 -0.47
N GLY A 216 15.93 -12.93 -1.34
CA GLY A 216 16.19 -12.69 -2.76
C GLY A 216 17.22 -11.58 -3.03
N VAL A 217 17.39 -10.63 -2.10
CA VAL A 217 18.45 -9.62 -2.16
C VAL A 217 19.68 -9.96 -1.32
N GLY A 218 19.73 -11.12 -0.67
CA GLY A 218 20.89 -11.60 0.07
C GLY A 218 20.77 -11.54 1.60
N VAL A 219 19.64 -11.09 2.16
CA VAL A 219 19.45 -11.07 3.62
C VAL A 219 19.44 -12.51 4.16
N PRO A 220 20.26 -12.85 5.17
CA PRO A 220 20.38 -14.22 5.65
C PRO A 220 19.13 -14.69 6.42
N ASP A 221 18.91 -16.01 6.44
CA ASP A 221 17.82 -16.63 7.20
C ASP A 221 17.84 -16.25 8.69
N SER A 222 19.04 -16.10 9.27
CA SER A 222 19.20 -15.69 10.67
C SER A 222 18.62 -14.30 10.96
N VAL A 223 18.53 -13.42 9.96
CA VAL A 223 17.93 -12.09 10.10
C VAL A 223 16.44 -12.14 9.76
N THR A 224 16.06 -12.81 8.66
CA THR A 224 14.64 -12.89 8.25
C THR A 224 13.77 -13.66 9.24
N ALA A 225 14.35 -14.59 10.01
CA ALA A 225 13.67 -15.29 11.11
C ALA A 225 13.08 -14.32 12.16
N HIS A 226 13.68 -13.13 12.33
CA HIS A 226 13.23 -12.12 13.29
C HIS A 226 12.09 -11.23 12.78
N PHE A 227 11.72 -11.30 11.49
CA PHE A 227 10.71 -10.40 10.91
C PHE A 227 9.34 -10.51 11.58
N THR A 228 9.03 -11.69 12.14
CA THR A 228 7.78 -11.95 12.84
C THR A 228 7.88 -11.85 14.35
N ASP A 229 9.03 -11.48 14.89
CA ASP A 229 9.20 -11.33 16.34
C ASP A 229 8.24 -10.29 16.89
N THR A 230 7.81 -10.53 18.12
CA THR A 230 6.87 -9.66 18.82
C THR A 230 7.39 -9.28 20.18
N VAL A 231 7.00 -8.09 20.61
CA VAL A 231 7.25 -7.57 21.95
C VAL A 231 5.92 -7.20 22.59
N SER A 232 5.87 -7.22 23.92
CA SER A 232 4.68 -6.86 24.69
C SER A 232 4.90 -5.61 25.50
N GLY A 233 3.84 -4.87 25.77
CA GLY A 233 3.88 -3.67 26.58
C GLY A 233 2.48 -3.12 26.84
N THR A 234 2.43 -1.86 27.27
CA THR A 234 1.17 -1.14 27.49
C THR A 234 0.93 -0.09 26.41
N TYR A 235 -0.34 0.15 26.07
CA TYR A 235 -0.75 1.22 25.17
C TYR A 235 -1.99 1.95 25.72
N LYS A 236 -2.21 3.18 25.25
CA LYS A 236 -3.40 3.98 25.58
C LYS A 236 -4.49 3.76 24.53
N SER A 237 -5.72 3.52 24.99
CA SER A 237 -6.94 3.45 24.18
C SER A 237 -7.97 4.37 24.80
N GLY A 238 -8.13 5.57 24.24
CA GLY A 238 -8.77 6.69 24.95
C GLY A 238 -8.14 6.90 26.33
N ASP A 239 -8.96 6.97 27.37
CA ASP A 239 -8.51 7.17 28.76
C ASP A 239 -7.97 5.91 29.44
N THR A 240 -8.06 4.75 28.77
CA THR A 240 -7.68 3.45 29.37
C THR A 240 -6.27 3.03 28.96
N THR A 241 -5.54 2.43 29.90
CA THR A 241 -4.27 1.75 29.60
C THR A 241 -4.52 0.26 29.47
N LYS A 242 -4.05 -0.35 28.39
CA LYS A 242 -4.23 -1.78 28.09
C LYS A 242 -2.89 -2.44 27.84
N ASN A 243 -2.81 -3.75 28.03
CA ASN A 243 -1.67 -4.56 27.59
C ASN A 243 -1.86 -4.98 26.13
N GLY A 244 -0.77 -5.08 25.39
CA GLY A 244 -0.79 -5.63 24.04
C GLY A 244 0.53 -6.26 23.65
N THR A 245 0.52 -6.91 22.50
CA THR A 245 1.66 -7.54 21.85
C THR A 245 1.66 -7.13 20.39
N TRP A 246 2.82 -6.78 19.84
CA TRP A 246 2.96 -6.23 18.50
C TRP A 246 4.33 -6.61 17.90
N ARG A 247 4.57 -6.36 16.60
CA ARG A 247 5.91 -6.56 16.02
C ARG A 247 6.94 -5.69 16.73
N THR A 248 8.18 -6.17 16.80
CA THR A 248 9.30 -5.53 17.50
C THR A 248 9.34 -4.00 17.36
N PHE A 249 9.24 -3.48 16.14
CA PHE A 249 9.29 -2.04 15.86
C PHE A 249 7.94 -1.38 15.54
N ALA A 250 6.82 -2.08 15.71
CA ALA A 250 5.50 -1.48 15.49
C ALA A 250 5.23 -0.20 16.32
N PRO A 251 5.64 -0.11 17.61
CA PRO A 251 5.48 1.12 18.39
C PRO A 251 6.30 2.27 17.82
N PHE A 252 7.52 1.98 17.37
CA PHE A 252 8.39 2.97 16.73
C PHE A 252 7.81 3.45 15.40
N LEU A 253 7.28 2.55 14.57
CA LEU A 253 6.58 2.92 13.33
C LEU A 253 5.34 3.78 13.58
N ALA A 254 4.54 3.45 14.60
CA ALA A 254 3.40 4.26 14.99
C ALA A 254 3.83 5.65 15.49
N ALA A 255 4.89 5.72 16.31
CA ALA A 255 5.46 6.98 16.78
C ALA A 255 6.05 7.83 15.65
N ALA A 256 6.82 7.22 14.73
CA ALA A 256 7.42 7.91 13.59
C ALA A 256 6.35 8.45 12.63
N THR A 257 5.30 7.66 12.39
CA THR A 257 4.16 8.08 11.56
C THR A 257 3.40 9.23 12.21
N GLN A 258 3.11 9.17 13.51
CA GLN A 258 2.48 10.30 14.21
C GLN A 258 3.38 11.55 14.21
N HIS A 259 4.67 11.39 14.46
CA HIS A 259 5.63 12.49 14.43
C HIS A 259 5.69 13.15 13.05
N ALA A 260 5.64 12.36 11.97
CA ALA A 260 5.55 12.87 10.62
C ALA A 260 4.23 13.63 10.38
N ASP A 261 3.08 13.09 10.80
CA ASP A 261 1.78 13.78 10.67
C ASP A 261 1.79 15.14 11.36
N ASP A 262 2.27 15.20 12.61
CA ASP A 262 2.34 16.42 13.40
C ASP A 262 3.29 17.46 12.78
N THR A 263 4.45 17.01 12.28
CA THR A 263 5.49 17.89 11.73
C THR A 263 5.13 18.41 10.34
N LEU A 264 4.46 17.58 9.52
CA LEU A 264 4.11 17.91 8.14
C LEU A 264 2.76 18.61 8.02
N GLY A 265 1.92 18.57 9.07
CA GLY A 265 0.55 19.07 9.04
C GLY A 265 -0.38 18.17 8.22
N GLY A 266 -0.10 16.86 8.21
CA GLY A 266 -0.76 15.84 7.39
C GLY A 266 0.22 14.99 6.59
N ILE A 267 0.05 13.67 6.62
CA ILE A 267 0.89 12.74 5.85
C ILE A 267 0.49 12.67 4.38
N ALA A 268 1.49 12.83 3.51
CA ALA A 268 1.45 12.41 2.11
C ALA A 268 2.77 11.70 1.75
N THR A 269 2.71 10.67 0.92
CA THR A 269 3.89 9.89 0.51
C THR A 269 3.96 9.77 -1.02
N PRO A 270 5.15 9.89 -1.64
CA PRO A 270 6.40 10.30 -1.02
C PRO A 270 6.35 11.78 -0.64
N THR A 271 7.00 12.14 0.47
CA THR A 271 7.32 13.54 0.78
C THR A 271 8.83 13.66 0.94
N VAL A 272 9.42 14.64 0.26
CA VAL A 272 10.87 14.80 0.15
C VAL A 272 11.31 16.16 0.68
N PHE A 273 12.39 16.17 1.44
CA PHE A 273 13.04 17.37 1.96
C PHE A 273 14.51 17.40 1.58
N ILE A 274 15.03 18.59 1.27
CA ILE A 274 16.47 18.85 1.17
C ILE A 274 16.81 19.92 2.22
N ASP A 275 17.69 19.59 3.16
CA ASP A 275 18.08 20.45 4.29
C ASP A 275 16.87 21.03 5.05
N GLY A 276 15.89 20.18 5.33
CA GLY A 276 14.68 20.56 6.08
C GLY A 276 13.69 21.42 5.30
N LYS A 277 13.93 21.70 4.00
CA LYS A 277 12.98 22.36 3.12
C LYS A 277 12.26 21.34 2.25
N GLN A 278 10.93 21.31 2.31
CA GLN A 278 10.13 20.43 1.46
C GLN A 278 10.33 20.82 -0.01
N VAL A 279 10.46 19.83 -0.90
CA VAL A 279 10.68 20.05 -2.33
C VAL A 279 9.69 19.27 -3.18
N GLY A 280 9.37 19.79 -4.37
CA GLY A 280 8.51 19.11 -5.34
C GLY A 280 7.06 18.97 -4.87
N LYS A 281 6.59 19.86 -3.99
CA LYS A 281 5.22 19.89 -3.51
C LYS A 281 4.29 20.36 -4.62
N GLN A 282 3.06 19.86 -4.63
CA GLN A 282 2.05 20.33 -5.57
C GLN A 282 1.81 21.84 -5.38
N GLY A 283 1.90 22.60 -6.48
CA GLY A 283 1.78 24.06 -6.48
C GLY A 283 3.12 24.79 -6.54
N ASP A 284 4.25 24.10 -6.29
CA ASP A 284 5.57 24.65 -6.55
C ASP A 284 5.85 24.69 -8.06
N GLN A 285 6.74 25.60 -8.49
CA GLN A 285 7.17 25.71 -9.90
C GLN A 285 7.81 24.42 -10.43
N ASP A 286 8.23 23.55 -9.53
CA ASP A 286 8.91 22.30 -9.80
C ASP A 286 8.23 21.08 -9.19
N ALA A 287 6.91 21.18 -8.99
CA ALA A 287 6.10 20.07 -8.50
C ALA A 287 6.42 18.76 -9.24
N GLY A 288 6.70 17.70 -8.47
CA GLY A 288 6.98 16.36 -9.03
C GLY A 288 8.28 16.22 -9.81
N PHE A 289 9.24 17.15 -9.73
CA PHE A 289 10.52 17.04 -10.44
C PHE A 289 11.23 15.69 -10.20
N TYR A 290 11.09 15.11 -9.01
CA TYR A 290 11.71 13.85 -8.62
C TYR A 290 11.08 12.62 -9.30
N PHE A 291 10.05 12.78 -10.13
CA PHE A 291 9.60 11.73 -11.05
C PHE A 291 10.28 11.78 -12.42
N THR A 292 11.23 12.69 -12.60
CA THR A 292 12.07 12.77 -13.80
C THR A 292 13.48 12.26 -13.46
N PRO A 293 14.01 11.25 -14.20
CA PRO A 293 15.33 10.69 -13.92
C PRO A 293 16.43 11.74 -13.80
N GLY A 294 17.29 11.61 -12.78
CA GLY A 294 18.46 12.46 -12.55
C GLY A 294 18.18 13.84 -11.95
N GLN A 295 16.91 14.28 -11.87
CA GLN A 295 16.59 15.60 -11.31
C GLN A 295 16.78 15.64 -9.79
N LEU A 296 16.55 14.52 -9.08
CA LEU A 296 16.82 14.44 -7.64
C LEU A 296 18.30 14.56 -7.33
N LEU A 297 19.13 13.77 -8.00
CA LEU A 297 20.58 13.84 -7.90
C LEU A 297 21.10 15.26 -8.15
N ALA A 298 20.66 15.89 -9.24
CA ALA A 298 21.09 17.24 -9.61
C ALA A 298 20.79 18.28 -8.51
N ARG A 299 19.62 18.20 -7.88
CA ARG A 299 19.22 19.15 -6.83
C ARG A 299 19.95 18.95 -5.52
N VAL A 300 20.15 17.70 -5.10
CA VAL A 300 20.92 17.41 -3.88
C VAL A 300 22.36 17.88 -4.07
N ASN A 301 22.96 17.65 -5.23
CA ASN A 301 24.31 18.13 -5.54
C ASN A 301 24.40 19.66 -5.61
N ALA A 302 23.38 20.33 -6.14
CA ALA A 302 23.31 21.80 -6.10
C ALA A 302 23.19 22.33 -4.66
N ALA A 303 22.38 21.70 -3.82
CA ALA A 303 22.25 22.06 -2.41
C ALA A 303 23.55 21.81 -1.63
N LYS A 304 24.25 20.71 -1.91
CA LYS A 304 25.58 20.44 -1.35
C LYS A 304 26.60 21.49 -1.77
N ALA A 305 26.71 21.79 -3.05
CA ALA A 305 27.64 22.80 -3.56
C ALA A 305 27.38 24.21 -2.98
N ALA A 306 26.14 24.51 -2.57
CA ALA A 306 25.80 25.76 -1.91
C ALA A 306 26.33 25.87 -0.46
N LYS A 307 26.77 24.76 0.16
CA LYS A 307 27.33 24.73 1.51
C LYS A 307 28.85 24.96 1.56
N GLY A 308 29.57 24.81 0.44
CA GLY A 308 31.02 24.92 0.33
C GLY A 308 31.67 23.61 -0.07
#